data_AF-A0A1L5KMG1-F1
#
_entry.id   AF-A0A1L5KMG1-F1
#
_cell.length_a   1.000
_cell.length_b   1.000
_cell.length_c   1.000
_cell.angle_alpha   90.00
_cell.angle_beta   90.00
_cell.angle_gamma   90.00
#
_symmetry.space_group_name_H-M   'P 1'
#
loop_
_entity.id
_entity.type
_entity.pdbx_description
1 polymer ?
#
loop_
_entity_poly.entity_id
_entity_poly.type
_entity_poly.pdbx_seq_one_letter_code
_entity_poly.pdbx_strand_id
1 'polypeptide(L)'
;TTGDVTAEERPLAVLLDGEFWAQSMPVWPVLTSLTHRQQLPPAVYVLIDAIDTTHRAHELPCNADFWLAVQQELLPLVKAIAPFSDRGDRTVVAGQSFGGLSALYAGLHWPERFGCVLSQSGSYWWPHRGGHW
;
A
#
# COMPACT_ATOMS: atom_id res chain seq x y z
N THR A 1 12.43 -8.09 1.88
CA THR A 1 12.70 -7.42 3.17
C THR A 1 13.98 -6.59 3.01
N THR A 2 14.20 -5.55 3.80
CA THR A 2 15.39 -4.68 3.65
C THR A 2 16.42 -4.72 4.80
N GLY A 3 16.34 -5.68 5.74
CA GLY A 3 17.35 -5.85 6.81
C GLY A 3 16.95 -6.79 7.97
N ASP A 4 17.82 -6.85 8.99
CA ASP A 4 17.84 -7.82 10.11
C ASP A 4 17.25 -7.28 11.44
N VAL A 5 16.07 -6.66 11.39
CA VAL A 5 15.28 -6.38 12.60
C VAL A 5 14.52 -7.64 12.99
N THR A 6 14.12 -7.78 14.27
CA THR A 6 13.18 -8.82 14.71
C THR A 6 12.01 -8.85 13.73
N ALA A 7 11.79 -10.02 13.11
CA ALA A 7 10.95 -10.13 11.92
C ALA A 7 9.53 -9.62 12.17
N GLU A 8 9.05 -9.76 13.41
CA GLU A 8 7.72 -9.37 13.91
C GLU A 8 7.57 -7.86 14.20
N GLU A 9 8.65 -7.09 14.21
CA GLU A 9 8.61 -5.64 14.45
C GLU A 9 8.62 -4.81 13.16
N ARG A 10 8.99 -5.44 12.04
CA ARG A 10 9.14 -4.75 10.76
C ARG A 10 7.81 -4.12 10.33
N PRO A 11 7.79 -2.81 10.01
CA PRO A 11 6.62 -2.18 9.42
C PRO A 11 6.28 -2.80 8.07
N LEU A 12 4.99 -2.78 7.74
CA LEU A 12 4.48 -3.16 6.43
C LEU A 12 4.16 -1.89 5.63
N ALA A 13 4.56 -1.86 4.37
CA ALA A 13 4.15 -0.84 3.42
C ALA A 13 3.51 -1.49 2.18
N VAL A 14 2.22 -1.23 1.98
CA VAL A 14 1.46 -1.63 0.79
C VAL A 14 1.52 -0.51 -0.23
N LEU A 15 2.03 -0.79 -1.43
CA LEU A 15 2.13 0.14 -2.55
C LEU A 15 1.16 -0.32 -3.63
N LEU A 16 0.19 0.54 -3.96
CA LEU A 16 -0.73 0.36 -5.08
C LEU A 16 -0.05 0.75 -6.40
N ASP A 17 -0.60 0.28 -7.52
CA ASP A 17 0.04 0.39 -8.85
C ASP A 17 1.43 -0.27 -8.84
N GLY A 18 1.51 -1.45 -8.22
CA GLY A 18 2.74 -2.17 -7.91
C GLY A 18 3.54 -2.58 -9.14
N GLU A 19 2.88 -2.83 -10.27
CA GLU A 19 3.52 -3.13 -11.55
C GLU A 19 4.37 -1.94 -12.02
N PHE A 20 3.89 -0.71 -11.82
CA PHE A 20 4.63 0.50 -12.16
C PHE A 20 5.89 0.63 -11.29
N TRP A 21 5.74 0.45 -9.97
CA TRP A 21 6.85 0.55 -9.00
C TRP A 21 7.84 -0.62 -9.05
N ALA A 22 7.43 -1.77 -9.60
CA ALA A 22 8.30 -2.93 -9.76
C ALA A 22 9.06 -2.90 -11.09
N GLN A 23 8.43 -2.40 -12.17
CA GLN A 23 8.94 -2.58 -13.54
C GLN A 23 9.29 -1.26 -14.24
N SER A 24 8.39 -0.26 -14.18
CA SER A 24 8.55 0.99 -14.94
C SER A 24 9.46 1.99 -14.22
N MET A 25 9.28 2.12 -12.91
CA MET A 25 10.15 2.91 -12.02
C MET A 25 10.53 2.06 -10.79
N PRO A 26 11.46 1.10 -10.95
CA PRO A 26 11.82 0.16 -9.88
C PRO A 26 12.23 0.87 -8.58
N VAL A 27 11.45 0.67 -7.52
CA VAL A 27 11.68 1.32 -6.21
C VAL A 27 12.80 0.66 -5.39
N TRP A 28 13.21 -0.56 -5.75
CA TRP A 28 14.15 -1.37 -4.97
C TRP A 28 15.48 -0.68 -4.65
N PRO A 29 16.17 -0.04 -5.62
CA PRO A 29 17.44 0.62 -5.33
C PRO A 29 17.29 1.78 -4.35
N VAL A 30 16.19 2.53 -4.46
CA VAL A 30 15.88 3.67 -3.59
C VAL A 30 15.60 3.19 -2.17
N LEU A 31 14.68 2.22 -2.00
CA LEU A 31 14.34 1.66 -0.70
C LEU A 31 15.55 1.03 0.00
N THR A 32 16.36 0.29 -0.75
CA THR A 32 17.60 -0.32 -0.25
C THR A 32 18.60 0.75 0.19
N SER A 33 18.82 1.78 -0.63
CA SER A 33 19.75 2.87 -0.29
C SER A 33 19.30 3.64 0.94
N LEU A 34 18.01 4.00 1.04
CA LEU A 34 17.44 4.70 2.19
C LEU A 34 17.48 3.85 3.46
N THR A 35 17.29 2.53 3.34
CA THR A 35 17.43 1.60 4.48
C THR A 35 18.88 1.53 4.95
N HIS A 36 19.85 1.39 4.04
CA HIS A 36 21.28 1.39 4.39
C HIS A 36 21.74 2.70 5.05
N ARG A 37 21.16 3.83 4.63
CA ARG A 37 21.41 5.15 5.22
C ARG A 37 20.60 5.42 6.49
N GLN A 38 19.87 4.43 7.00
CA GLN A 38 19.02 4.53 8.20
C GLN A 38 17.94 5.61 8.12
N GLN A 39 17.56 6.03 6.90
CA GLN A 39 16.46 6.98 6.67
C GLN A 39 15.11 6.27 6.63
N LEU A 40 15.11 4.97 6.28
CA LEU A 40 13.96 4.09 6.43
C LEU A 40 14.34 2.92 7.34
N PRO A 41 13.44 2.45 8.21
CA PRO A 41 13.67 1.20 8.92
C PRO A 41 13.62 0.01 7.93
N PRO A 42 14.29 -1.11 8.25
CA PRO A 42 14.04 -2.37 7.58
C PRO A 42 12.56 -2.73 7.59
N ALA A 43 11.98 -3.00 6.42
CA ALA A 43 10.53 -3.16 6.26
C ALA A 43 10.16 -4.30 5.30
N VAL A 44 8.86 -4.62 5.30
CA VAL A 44 8.22 -5.45 4.28
C VAL A 44 7.45 -4.53 3.33
N TYR A 45 7.75 -4.62 2.03
CA TYR A 45 7.07 -3.87 0.98
C TYR A 45 6.25 -4.84 0.12
N VAL A 46 4.95 -4.58 -0.01
CA VAL A 46 4.03 -5.35 -0.85
C VAL A 46 3.57 -4.44 -1.97
N LEU A 47 3.97 -4.75 -3.20
CA LEU A 47 3.57 -4.02 -4.40
C LEU A 47 2.43 -4.81 -5.06
N ILE A 48 1.22 -4.25 -5.07
CA ILE A 48 0.02 -4.91 -5.60
C ILE A 48 -0.22 -4.42 -7.03
N ASP A 49 -0.18 -5.35 -7.99
CA ASP A 49 -0.49 -5.09 -9.40
C ASP A 49 -1.95 -4.67 -9.56
N ALA A 50 -2.19 -3.59 -10.30
CA ALA A 50 -3.54 -3.12 -10.64
C ALA A 50 -4.19 -3.89 -11.80
N ILE A 51 -3.48 -4.86 -12.38
CA ILE A 51 -3.87 -5.77 -13.47
C ILE A 51 -4.02 -5.06 -14.80
N ASP A 52 -5.04 -4.21 -14.92
CA ASP A 52 -5.29 -3.38 -16.08
C ASP A 52 -6.10 -2.13 -15.71
N THR A 53 -6.33 -1.26 -16.68
CA THR A 53 -7.06 0.00 -16.46
C THR A 53 -8.49 -0.22 -15.96
N THR A 54 -9.14 -1.30 -16.39
CA THR A 54 -10.53 -1.61 -16.03
C THR A 54 -10.62 -2.12 -14.60
N HIS A 55 -9.79 -3.10 -14.23
CA HIS A 55 -9.72 -3.62 -12.86
C HIS A 55 -9.35 -2.49 -11.89
N ARG A 56 -8.30 -1.72 -12.22
CA ARG A 56 -7.89 -0.55 -11.45
C ARG A 56 -9.01 0.44 -11.18
N ALA A 57 -9.86 0.72 -12.18
CA ALA A 57 -10.97 1.66 -12.05
C ALA A 57 -12.15 1.11 -11.22
N HIS A 58 -12.27 -0.21 -11.07
CA HIS A 58 -13.28 -0.86 -10.24
C HIS A 58 -12.81 -1.15 -8.82
N GLU A 59 -11.54 -1.52 -8.64
CA GLU A 59 -11.01 -2.01 -7.37
C GLU A 59 -10.43 -0.91 -6.50
N LEU A 60 -9.76 0.10 -7.09
CA LEU A 60 -9.11 1.13 -6.28
C LEU A 60 -10.10 2.18 -5.71
N PRO A 61 -11.09 2.70 -6.45
CA PRO A 61 -11.97 3.76 -5.93
C PRO A 61 -12.98 3.24 -4.90
N CYS A 62 -12.64 3.37 -3.61
CA CYS A 62 -13.53 3.13 -2.48
C CYS A 62 -14.24 1.75 -2.49
N ASN A 63 -13.57 0.71 -2.98
CA ASN A 63 -14.10 -0.65 -3.02
C ASN A 63 -13.69 -1.42 -1.75
N ALA A 64 -14.68 -1.88 -0.98
CA ALA A 64 -14.44 -2.62 0.25
C ALA A 64 -13.90 -4.04 -0.02
N ASP A 65 -14.38 -4.71 -1.06
CA ASP A 65 -14.01 -6.10 -1.36
C ASP A 65 -12.53 -6.23 -1.67
N PHE A 66 -11.94 -5.25 -2.38
CA PHE A 66 -10.50 -5.18 -2.60
C PHE A 66 -9.72 -5.18 -1.28
N TRP A 67 -10.09 -4.30 -0.34
CA TRP A 67 -9.39 -4.18 0.95
C TRP A 67 -9.66 -5.36 1.90
N LEU A 68 -10.84 -5.98 1.81
CA LEU A 68 -11.13 -7.21 2.55
C LEU A 68 -10.28 -8.37 2.03
N ALA A 69 -10.18 -8.55 0.71
CA ALA A 69 -9.33 -9.56 0.10
C ALA A 69 -7.84 -9.33 0.44
N VAL A 70 -7.37 -8.07 0.39
CA VAL A 70 -6.01 -7.74 0.84
C VAL A 70 -5.77 -8.20 2.27
N GLN A 71 -6.68 -7.90 3.20
CA GLN A 71 -6.50 -8.22 4.61
C GLN A 71 -6.66 -9.72 4.93
N GLN A 72 -7.63 -10.38 4.33
CA GLN A 72 -8.05 -11.74 4.70
C GLN A 72 -7.32 -12.81 3.89
N GLU A 73 -6.82 -12.47 2.71
CA GLU A 73 -6.20 -13.43 1.79
C GLU A 73 -4.73 -13.10 1.56
N LEU A 74 -4.43 -11.88 1.08
CA LEU A 74 -3.07 -11.53 0.67
C LEU A 74 -2.12 -11.37 1.86
N LEU A 75 -2.48 -10.58 2.88
CA LEU A 75 -1.59 -10.31 4.01
C LEU A 75 -1.19 -11.57 4.79
N PRO A 76 -2.08 -12.54 5.07
CA PRO A 76 -1.69 -13.82 5.65
C PRO A 76 -0.66 -14.58 4.81
N LEU A 77 -0.83 -14.62 3.48
CA LEU A 77 0.13 -15.26 2.57
C LEU A 77 1.49 -14.57 2.59
N VAL A 78 1.51 -13.23 2.55
CA VAL A 78 2.76 -12.45 2.64
C VAL A 78 3.46 -12.71 3.96
N LYS A 79 2.72 -12.71 5.07
CA LYS A 79 3.28 -12.88 6.42
C LYS A 79 3.95 -14.24 6.61
N ALA A 80 3.44 -15.28 5.95
CA ALA A 80 4.05 -16.61 5.94
C ALA A 80 5.42 -16.64 5.23
N ILE A 81 5.68 -15.72 4.29
CA ILE A 81 6.94 -15.62 3.54
C ILE A 81 7.90 -14.63 4.22
N ALA A 82 7.37 -13.48 4.62
CA ALA A 82 8.13 -12.38 5.21
C ALA A 82 7.34 -11.81 6.40
N PRO A 83 7.67 -12.20 7.65
CA PRO A 83 6.97 -11.70 8.81
C PRO A 83 7.08 -10.17 8.93
N PHE A 84 6.01 -9.55 9.40
CA PHE A 84 5.86 -8.12 9.67
C PHE A 84 4.93 -7.89 10.87
N SER A 85 4.93 -6.68 11.39
CA SER A 85 4.14 -6.28 12.55
C SER A 85 2.64 -6.17 12.26
N ASP A 86 1.80 -6.58 13.21
CA ASP A 86 0.34 -6.39 13.11
C ASP A 86 -0.16 -5.00 13.47
N ARG A 87 0.73 -4.12 13.94
CA ARG A 87 0.31 -2.83 14.44
C ARG A 87 -0.05 -1.88 13.30
N GLY A 88 -1.27 -1.34 13.34
CA GLY A 88 -1.75 -0.35 12.38
C GLY A 88 -0.91 0.93 12.36
N ASP A 89 -0.41 1.39 13.51
CA ASP A 89 0.39 2.62 13.66
C ASP A 89 1.73 2.64 12.90
N ARG A 90 2.12 1.51 12.31
CA ARG A 90 3.31 1.35 11.47
C ARG A 90 3.04 0.56 10.19
N THR A 91 1.76 0.45 9.81
CA THR A 91 1.36 -0.15 8.54
C THR A 91 0.94 0.96 7.59
N VAL A 92 1.71 1.13 6.52
CA VAL A 92 1.51 2.17 5.51
C VAL A 92 0.71 1.62 4.33
N VAL A 93 -0.25 2.40 3.85
CA VAL A 93 -0.83 2.24 2.51
C VAL A 93 -0.48 3.46 1.68
N ALA A 94 0.16 3.24 0.54
CA ALA A 94 0.63 4.27 -0.37
C ALA A 94 0.05 4.10 -1.77
N GLY A 95 -0.38 5.20 -2.39
CA GLY A 95 -0.85 5.17 -3.77
C GLY A 95 -1.03 6.57 -4.37
N GLN A 96 -1.23 6.60 -5.69
CA GLN A 96 -1.38 7.82 -6.47
C GLN A 96 -2.70 7.83 -7.24
N SER A 97 -3.31 9.02 -7.43
CA SER A 97 -4.60 9.13 -8.15
C SER A 97 -5.68 8.26 -7.48
N PHE A 98 -6.26 7.27 -8.18
CA PHE A 98 -7.16 6.29 -7.55
C PHE A 98 -6.49 5.47 -6.45
N GLY A 99 -5.19 5.16 -6.57
CA GLY A 99 -4.44 4.55 -5.47
C GLY A 99 -4.39 5.45 -4.23
N GLY A 100 -4.26 6.78 -4.41
CA GLY A 100 -4.28 7.73 -3.29
C GLY A 100 -5.65 7.84 -2.61
N LEU A 101 -6.73 7.82 -3.42
CA LEU A 101 -8.10 7.70 -2.93
C LEU A 101 -8.29 6.39 -2.13
N SER A 102 -7.86 5.28 -2.71
CA SER A 102 -7.96 3.94 -2.11
C SER A 102 -7.17 3.84 -0.80
N ALA A 103 -5.97 4.40 -0.75
CA ALA A 103 -5.13 4.40 0.44
C ALA A 103 -5.80 5.15 1.59
N LEU A 104 -6.38 6.32 1.31
CA LEU A 104 -7.13 7.05 2.34
C LEU A 104 -8.39 6.29 2.75
N TYR A 105 -9.12 5.72 1.80
CA TYR A 105 -10.29 4.89 2.08
C TYR A 105 -9.94 3.73 3.03
N ALA A 106 -8.83 3.02 2.78
CA ALA A 106 -8.36 1.94 3.65
C ALA A 106 -8.10 2.41 5.09
N GLY A 107 -7.39 3.53 5.26
CA GLY A 107 -7.08 4.07 6.58
C GLY A 107 -8.29 4.63 7.33
N LEU A 108 -9.32 5.09 6.62
CA LEU A 108 -10.57 5.53 7.23
C LEU A 108 -11.45 4.36 7.70
N HIS A 109 -11.46 3.25 6.96
CA HIS A 109 -12.34 2.12 7.22
C HIS A 109 -11.73 1.02 8.09
N TRP A 110 -10.40 0.86 8.08
CA TRP A 110 -9.67 -0.13 8.89
C TRP A 110 -8.42 0.48 9.55
N PRO A 111 -8.55 1.55 10.36
CA PRO A 111 -7.43 2.25 10.98
C PRO A 111 -6.58 1.35 11.90
N GLU A 112 -7.18 0.32 12.49
CA GLU A 112 -6.50 -0.69 13.30
C GLU A 112 -5.48 -1.50 12.52
N ARG A 113 -5.69 -1.65 11.21
CA ARG A 113 -4.79 -2.39 10.29
C ARG A 113 -3.92 -1.45 9.47
N PHE A 114 -4.43 -0.30 9.05
CA PHE A 114 -3.79 0.67 8.17
C PHE A 114 -3.78 2.07 8.80
N GLY A 115 -2.88 2.30 9.76
CA GLY A 115 -2.83 3.57 10.51
C GLY A 115 -2.06 4.69 9.81
N CYS A 116 -1.32 4.39 8.74
CA CYS A 116 -0.51 5.37 8.01
C CYS A 116 -0.93 5.44 6.53
N VAL A 117 -1.30 6.62 6.05
CA VAL A 117 -1.72 6.83 4.65
C VAL A 117 -0.76 7.78 3.94
N LEU A 118 -0.30 7.38 2.76
CA LEU A 118 0.41 8.23 1.82
C LEU A 118 -0.39 8.35 0.52
N SER A 119 -1.18 9.40 0.41
CA SER A 119 -1.96 9.71 -0.80
C SER A 119 -1.29 10.82 -1.60
N GLN A 120 -0.91 10.53 -2.84
CA GLN A 120 -0.34 11.54 -3.74
C GLN A 120 -1.31 11.82 -4.90
N SER A 121 -1.68 13.08 -5.07
CA SER A 121 -2.64 13.50 -6.10
C SER A 121 -3.93 12.67 -6.08
N GLY A 122 -4.43 12.36 -4.87
CA GLY A 122 -5.59 11.49 -4.66
C GLY A 122 -6.82 11.97 -5.45
N SER A 123 -7.49 11.04 -6.14
CA SER A 123 -8.63 11.33 -7.00
C SER A 123 -9.93 11.53 -6.20
N TYR A 124 -9.93 12.47 -5.25
CA TYR A 124 -11.06 12.78 -4.36
C TYR A 124 -12.25 13.46 -5.05
N TRP A 125 -12.13 13.76 -6.34
CA TRP A 125 -13.24 14.17 -7.20
C TRP A 125 -14.13 12.98 -7.61
N TRP A 126 -13.69 11.74 -7.39
CA TRP A 126 -14.48 10.55 -7.71
C TRP A 126 -15.80 10.53 -6.88
N PRO A 127 -16.94 10.11 -7.47
CA PRO A 127 -17.10 9.61 -8.84
C PRO A 127 -17.34 10.71 -9.89
N HIS A 128 -17.50 11.97 -9.48
CA HIS A 128 -17.92 13.07 -10.35
C HIS A 128 -16.76 13.96 -10.78
N ARG A 129 -16.22 13.65 -11.97
CA ARG A 129 -15.19 14.46 -12.63
C ARG A 129 -15.80 15.77 -13.15
N GLY A 130 -15.98 16.75 -12.27
CA GLY A 130 -16.57 18.06 -12.62
C GLY A 130 -17.25 18.84 -11.49
N GLY A 131 -17.37 18.28 -10.27
CA GLY A 131 -17.92 19.03 -9.13
C GLY A 131 -19.42 19.33 -9.21
N HIS A 132 -20.17 18.58 -10.01
CA HIS A 132 -21.63 18.61 -9.96
C HIS A 132 -22.09 17.63 -8.88
N TRP A 133 -22.62 18.20 -7.80
CA TRP A 133 -23.26 17.51 -6.68
C TRP A 133 -24.73 17.25 -6.96
#